data_AF-A0A7S2GXR5-F1
#
_entry.id   AF-A0A7S2GXR5-F1
#
_cell.length_a   1.000
_cell.length_b   1.000
_cell.length_c   1.000
_cell.angle_alpha   90.00
_cell.angle_beta   90.00
_cell.angle_gamma   90.00
#
_symmetry.space_group_name_H-M   'P 1'
#
loop_
_entity.id
_entity.type
_entity.pdbx_description
1 polymer ?
#
loop_
_entity_poly.entity_id
_entity_poly.type
_entity_poly.pdbx_seq_one_letter_code
_entity_poly.pdbx_strand_id
1 'polypeptide(L)'
;NLIIKIDYSPTVNETVSFAEAFHFTHGRKRVVVAKENMGLARSWFYAWTPKHEKDYGIIFEDDLEVASDVWYLWLKKAWSVYNDAETSPNDDIGGISLNRQTLVPQKPNRVEEIVNNHKPFLYPLVGSFGFSPHPKQWQKFIHWIESIDLNTFD
;
A
#
# COMPACT_ATOMS: atom_id res chain seq x y z
N ASN A 1 4.40 9.23 10.75
CA ASN A 1 5.64 9.45 9.96
C ASN A 1 5.30 9.29 8.50
N LEU A 2 5.84 10.14 7.62
CA LEU A 2 5.68 10.05 6.16
C LEU A 2 7.05 9.69 5.55
N ILE A 3 7.07 8.69 4.67
CA ILE A 3 8.25 8.35 3.87
C ILE A 3 7.87 8.52 2.41
N ILE A 4 8.52 9.45 1.71
CA ILE A 4 8.36 9.65 0.27
C ILE A 4 9.50 8.91 -0.39
N LYS A 5 9.19 7.80 -1.08
CA LYS A 5 10.17 7.06 -1.86
C LYS A 5 10.05 7.46 -3.32
N ILE A 6 11.17 7.81 -3.93
CA ILE A 6 11.23 8.27 -5.31
C ILE A 6 12.13 7.31 -6.06
N ASP A 7 11.59 6.67 -7.10
CA ASP A 7 12.41 5.85 -8.00
C ASP A 7 13.32 6.74 -8.85
N TYR A 8 14.48 6.22 -9.22
CA TYR A 8 15.48 7.01 -9.94
C TYR A 8 15.07 7.22 -11.40
N SER A 9 15.22 8.46 -11.86
CA SER A 9 15.23 8.81 -13.27
C SER A 9 16.25 9.94 -13.51
N PRO A 10 16.75 10.12 -14.75
CA PRO A 10 17.64 11.24 -15.07
C PRO A 10 17.04 12.63 -14.79
N THR A 11 15.72 12.74 -14.69
CA THR A 11 14.97 13.99 -14.50
C THR A 11 14.39 14.14 -13.09
N VAL A 12 14.78 13.28 -12.15
CA VAL A 12 14.14 13.16 -10.81
C VAL A 12 14.29 14.40 -9.92
N ASN A 13 15.21 15.31 -10.24
CA ASN A 13 15.58 16.46 -9.39
C ASN A 13 14.40 17.36 -9.02
N GLU A 14 13.45 17.58 -9.93
CA GLU A 14 12.26 18.41 -9.67
C GLU A 14 11.33 17.73 -8.66
N THR A 15 11.07 16.43 -8.84
CA THR A 15 10.26 15.61 -7.91
C THR A 15 10.90 15.56 -6.52
N VAL A 16 12.22 15.40 -6.43
CA VAL A 16 12.94 15.43 -5.14
C VAL A 16 12.80 16.79 -4.47
N SER A 17 13.00 17.88 -5.22
CA SER A 17 12.88 19.24 -4.70
C SER A 17 11.48 19.52 -4.16
N PHE A 18 10.45 19.09 -4.89
CA PHE A 18 9.06 19.19 -4.46
C PHE A 18 8.79 18.38 -3.18
N ALA A 19 9.22 17.11 -3.15
CA ALA A 19 9.07 16.24 -1.99
C ALA A 19 9.79 16.79 -0.74
N GLU A 20 10.97 17.38 -0.91
CA GLU A 20 11.73 18.01 0.17
C GLU A 20 11.09 19.32 0.67
N ALA A 21 10.49 20.10 -0.22
CA ALA A 21 9.76 21.31 0.15
C ALA A 21 8.42 21.04 0.87
N PHE A 22 7.81 19.88 0.65
CA PHE A 22 6.52 19.54 1.23
C PHE A 22 6.53 19.57 2.78
N HIS A 23 5.66 20.39 3.38
CA HIS A 23 5.57 20.53 4.83
C HIS A 23 4.57 19.55 5.44
N PHE A 24 5.08 18.46 6.03
CA PHE A 24 4.25 17.47 6.72
C PHE A 24 4.12 17.79 8.21
N THR A 25 2.90 18.10 8.66
CA THR A 25 2.61 18.53 10.03
C THR A 25 2.29 17.38 11.01
N HIS A 26 2.14 16.15 10.52
CA HIS A 26 1.66 15.00 11.32
C HIS A 26 2.78 14.01 11.71
N GLY A 27 3.99 14.53 11.94
CA GLY A 27 5.15 13.78 12.42
C GLY A 27 6.39 13.94 11.53
N ARG A 28 7.31 12.96 11.57
CA ARG A 28 8.56 13.06 10.79
C ARG A 28 8.30 12.72 9.32
N LYS A 29 8.79 13.56 8.43
CA LYS A 29 8.91 13.31 6.98
C LYS A 29 10.33 12.84 6.66
N ARG A 30 10.47 11.91 5.72
CA ARG A 30 11.76 11.56 5.12
C ARG A 30 11.58 11.32 3.62
N VAL A 31 12.45 11.91 2.80
CA VAL A 31 12.55 11.60 1.37
C VAL A 31 13.67 10.58 1.18
N VAL A 32 13.44 9.58 0.34
CA VAL A 32 14.42 8.53 0.00
C VAL A 32 14.39 8.35 -1.50
N VAL A 33 15.53 8.58 -2.16
CA VAL A 33 15.68 8.42 -3.60
C VAL A 33 16.43 7.13 -3.89
N ALA A 34 15.94 6.32 -4.82
CA ALA A 34 16.66 5.14 -5.28
C ALA A 34 17.98 5.51 -5.97
N LYS A 35 18.98 4.63 -5.91
CA LYS A 35 20.28 4.85 -6.57
C LYS A 35 20.24 4.52 -8.07
N GLU A 36 19.29 3.70 -8.47
CA GLU A 36 19.07 3.21 -9.82
C GLU A 36 17.57 3.04 -10.04
N ASN A 37 17.16 2.92 -11.31
CA ASN A 37 15.76 2.73 -11.65
C ASN A 37 15.36 1.31 -11.25
N MET A 38 14.52 1.21 -10.21
CA MET A 38 14.05 -0.05 -9.67
C MET A 38 12.87 -0.62 -10.48
N GLY A 39 12.18 0.25 -11.24
CA GLY A 39 10.95 -0.07 -11.93
C GLY A 39 9.76 -0.12 -10.96
N LEU A 40 8.55 -0.06 -11.51
CA LEU A 40 7.30 0.05 -10.74
C LEU A 40 7.15 -1.06 -9.69
N ALA A 41 7.32 -2.32 -10.10
CA ALA A 41 7.08 -3.47 -9.23
C ALA A 41 7.98 -3.47 -7.99
N ARG A 42 9.31 -3.33 -8.18
CA ARG A 42 10.25 -3.31 -7.05
C ARG A 42 10.07 -2.05 -6.21
N SER A 43 9.87 -0.89 -6.84
CA SER A 43 9.58 0.36 -6.11
C SER A 43 8.37 0.21 -5.20
N TRP A 44 7.32 -0.47 -5.65
CA TRP A 44 6.11 -0.72 -4.89
C TRP A 44 6.30 -1.78 -3.78
N PHE A 45 6.92 -2.93 -4.09
CA PHE A 45 7.20 -3.96 -3.08
C PHE A 45 8.09 -3.43 -1.95
N TYR A 46 9.10 -2.65 -2.29
CA TYR A 46 9.99 -2.08 -1.29
C TYR A 46 9.53 -0.71 -0.79
N ALA A 47 8.31 -0.25 -1.10
CA ALA A 47 7.79 1.03 -0.63
C ALA A 47 7.79 1.09 0.91
N TRP A 48 7.50 -0.04 1.56
CA TRP A 48 7.43 -0.16 3.00
C TRP A 48 7.93 -1.52 3.50
N THR A 49 8.59 -1.51 4.65
CA THR A 49 9.04 -2.71 5.37
C THR A 49 8.74 -2.53 6.85
N PRO A 50 7.86 -3.35 7.45
CA PRO A 50 7.55 -3.25 8.87
C PRO A 50 8.76 -3.66 9.70
N LYS A 51 9.04 -2.89 10.76
CA LYS A 51 10.11 -3.26 11.71
C LYS A 51 9.66 -4.33 12.71
N HIS A 52 8.36 -4.39 12.97
CA HIS A 52 7.73 -5.30 13.92
C HIS A 52 6.36 -5.75 13.38
N GLU A 53 5.84 -6.87 13.86
CA GLU A 53 4.54 -7.40 13.42
C GLU A 53 3.34 -6.50 13.77
N LYS A 54 3.54 -5.48 14.63
CA LYS A 54 2.54 -4.48 15.01
C LYS A 54 2.78 -3.11 14.37
N ASP A 55 3.77 -3.00 13.48
CA ASP A 55 4.05 -1.78 12.74
C ASP A 55 3.17 -1.77 11.49
N TYR A 56 2.13 -0.94 11.46
CA TYR A 56 1.22 -0.83 10.33
C TYR A 56 1.63 0.31 9.40
N GLY A 57 1.64 0.02 8.10
CA GLY A 57 1.95 0.97 7.04
C GLY A 57 0.77 1.22 6.12
N ILE A 58 0.89 2.28 5.33
CA ILE A 58 -0.02 2.60 4.24
C ILE A 58 0.85 2.99 3.05
N ILE A 59 0.60 2.38 1.90
CA ILE A 59 1.31 2.63 0.66
C ILE A 59 0.38 3.47 -0.23
N PHE A 60 0.92 4.58 -0.70
CA PHE A 60 0.26 5.48 -1.63
C PHE A 60 1.14 5.69 -2.86
N GLU A 61 0.51 5.67 -4.03
CA GLU A 61 1.05 6.24 -5.25
C GLU A 61 0.80 7.76 -5.25
N ASP A 62 1.56 8.50 -6.05
CA ASP A 62 1.57 9.97 -6.06
C ASP A 62 0.34 10.60 -6.73
N ASP A 63 -0.42 9.80 -7.49
CA ASP A 63 -1.64 10.18 -8.21
C ASP A 63 -2.94 9.87 -7.44
N LEU A 64 -2.83 9.50 -6.16
CA LEU A 64 -3.98 9.20 -5.30
C LEU A 64 -4.40 10.39 -4.43
N GLU A 65 -5.70 10.70 -4.46
CA GLU A 65 -6.35 11.58 -3.48
C GLU A 65 -7.21 10.74 -2.51
N VAL A 66 -7.06 10.98 -1.22
CA VAL A 66 -7.85 10.30 -0.17
C VAL A 66 -8.67 11.30 0.63
N ALA A 67 -9.90 10.91 0.97
CA ALA A 67 -10.75 11.69 1.87
C ALA A 67 -10.08 11.78 3.26
N SER A 68 -9.58 12.96 3.62
CA SER A 68 -8.53 13.11 4.64
C SER A 68 -8.84 12.38 5.97
N ASP A 69 -10.00 12.62 6.55
CA ASP A 69 -10.24 12.24 7.94
C ASP A 69 -11.06 10.95 8.06
N VAL A 70 -12.08 10.81 7.20
CA VAL A 70 -13.04 9.70 7.29
C VAL A 70 -12.38 8.38 6.91
N TRP A 71 -11.54 8.37 5.87
CA TRP A 71 -10.86 7.16 5.44
C TRP A 71 -9.87 6.68 6.50
N TYR A 72 -9.06 7.57 7.08
CA TYR A 72 -8.05 7.15 8.05
C TYR A 72 -8.69 6.59 9.33
N LEU A 73 -9.81 7.19 9.76
CA LEU A 73 -10.61 6.65 10.86
C LEU A 73 -11.20 5.27 10.53
N TRP A 74 -11.75 5.12 9.32
CA TRP A 74 -12.25 3.84 8.83
C TRP A 74 -11.17 2.76 8.81
N LEU A 75 -9.97 3.07 8.31
CA LEU A 75 -8.86 2.12 8.23
C LEU A 75 -8.42 1.65 9.63
N LYS A 76 -8.27 2.58 10.58
CA LYS A 76 -7.97 2.23 11.98
C LYS A 76 -9.04 1.31 12.57
N LYS A 77 -10.32 1.60 12.31
CA LYS A 77 -11.42 0.75 12.78
C LYS A 77 -11.39 -0.62 12.11
N ALA A 78 -11.13 -0.68 10.81
CA ALA A 78 -11.05 -1.92 10.06
C ALA A 78 -9.93 -2.82 10.62
N TRP A 79 -8.74 -2.29 10.87
CA TRP A 79 -7.67 -3.06 11.52
C TRP A 79 -8.04 -3.54 12.93
N SER A 80 -8.74 -2.72 13.73
CA SER A 80 -9.22 -3.16 15.04
C SER A 80 -10.29 -4.27 14.99
N VAL A 81 -10.95 -4.47 13.85
CA VAL A 81 -11.98 -5.50 13.67
C VAL A 81 -11.41 -6.77 13.04
N TYR A 82 -10.57 -6.59 12.02
CA TYR A 82 -10.07 -7.70 11.20
C TYR A 82 -8.71 -8.23 11.65
N ASN A 83 -8.00 -7.52 12.52
CA ASN A 83 -6.71 -7.96 13.03
C ASN A 83 -6.50 -7.54 14.48
N ASP A 84 -7.54 -7.75 15.30
CA ASP A 84 -7.42 -7.56 16.74
C ASP A 84 -6.44 -8.59 17.32
N ALA A 85 -5.23 -8.12 17.59
CA ALA A 85 -4.14 -8.92 18.12
C ALA A 85 -4.42 -9.47 19.53
N GLU A 86 -5.42 -8.94 20.25
CA GLU A 86 -5.75 -9.39 21.60
C GLU A 86 -6.78 -10.51 21.63
N THR A 87 -7.70 -10.56 20.66
CA THR A 87 -8.81 -11.52 20.69
C THR A 87 -8.72 -12.64 19.66
N SER A 88 -8.18 -12.38 18.46
CA SER A 88 -7.96 -13.41 17.43
C SER A 88 -7.16 -12.82 16.27
N PRO A 89 -5.83 -13.01 16.20
CA PRO A 89 -5.04 -12.58 15.04
C PRO A 89 -5.50 -13.34 13.79
N ASN A 90 -6.01 -12.60 12.80
CA ASN A 90 -6.49 -13.20 11.55
C ASN A 90 -5.38 -13.17 10.50
N ASP A 91 -4.64 -14.27 10.43
CA ASP A 91 -3.58 -14.46 9.45
C ASP A 91 -4.10 -14.62 8.01
N ASP A 92 -5.41 -14.73 7.78
CA ASP A 92 -6.00 -14.87 6.44
C ASP A 92 -6.14 -13.52 5.71
N ILE A 93 -5.92 -12.39 6.41
CA ILE A 93 -6.00 -11.05 5.83
C ILE A 93 -4.61 -10.59 5.36
N GLY A 94 -4.47 -10.40 4.05
CA GLY A 94 -3.25 -9.86 3.44
C GLY A 94 -3.08 -8.34 3.60
N GLY A 95 -4.19 -7.60 3.69
CA GLY A 95 -4.21 -6.15 3.86
C GLY A 95 -5.58 -5.54 3.58
N ILE A 96 -5.66 -4.22 3.70
CA ILE A 96 -6.88 -3.41 3.53
C ILE A 96 -6.58 -2.31 2.51
N SER A 97 -7.43 -2.12 1.50
CA SER A 97 -7.21 -1.15 0.42
C SER A 97 -8.43 -0.27 0.14
N LEU A 98 -8.22 0.77 -0.65
CA LEU A 98 -9.22 1.71 -1.17
C LEU A 98 -9.62 1.39 -2.61
N ASN A 99 -9.73 0.12 -2.98
CA ASN A 99 -10.14 -0.26 -4.32
C ASN A 99 -11.66 -0.42 -4.42
N ARG A 100 -12.27 0.29 -5.39
CA ARG A 100 -13.62 -0.04 -5.85
C ARG A 100 -13.54 -1.25 -6.76
N GLN A 101 -14.41 -2.22 -6.51
CA GLN A 101 -14.45 -3.43 -7.31
C GLN A 101 -15.28 -3.19 -8.58
N THR A 102 -14.63 -2.62 -9.58
CA THR A 102 -15.10 -2.62 -10.98
C THR A 102 -14.26 -3.55 -11.86
N LEU A 103 -13.09 -3.98 -11.37
CA LEU A 103 -12.13 -4.82 -12.09
C LEU A 103 -12.31 -6.30 -11.75
N VAL A 104 -12.95 -7.04 -12.66
CA VAL A 104 -12.77 -8.49 -12.74
C VAL A 104 -11.57 -8.71 -13.69
N PRO A 105 -10.45 -9.33 -13.26
CA PRO A 105 -9.24 -9.46 -14.09
C PRO A 105 -9.46 -10.06 -15.47
N GLN A 106 -10.51 -10.87 -15.65
CA GLN A 106 -10.86 -11.51 -16.93
C GLN A 106 -11.97 -10.78 -17.71
N LYS A 107 -12.55 -9.70 -17.17
CA LYS A 107 -13.64 -8.93 -17.81
C LYS A 107 -13.42 -7.43 -17.57
N PRO A 108 -12.43 -6.81 -18.25
CA PRO A 108 -12.16 -5.37 -18.12
C PRO A 108 -13.35 -4.49 -18.54
N ASN A 109 -14.32 -5.06 -19.25
CA ASN A 109 -15.47 -4.34 -19.82
C ASN A 109 -16.77 -4.45 -18.99
N ARG A 110 -16.75 -5.03 -17.77
CA ARG A 110 -17.96 -5.11 -16.92
C ARG A 110 -17.94 -4.08 -15.79
N VAL A 111 -18.75 -3.04 -16.00
CA VAL A 111 -18.97 -1.84 -15.19
C VAL A 111 -20.05 -2.07 -14.12
N GLU A 112 -20.15 -3.27 -13.56
CA GLU A 112 -21.16 -3.52 -12.51
C GLU A 112 -20.55 -3.16 -11.15
N GLU A 113 -20.99 -2.02 -10.62
CA GLU A 113 -20.65 -1.62 -9.25
C GLU A 113 -21.27 -2.63 -8.28
N ILE A 114 -20.44 -3.20 -7.41
CA ILE A 114 -20.93 -3.99 -6.29
C ILE A 114 -21.60 -3.03 -5.29
N VAL A 115 -22.92 -2.91 -5.37
CA VAL A 115 -23.72 -2.12 -4.41
C VAL A 115 -23.89 -2.93 -3.13
N ASN A 116 -23.09 -2.62 -2.11
CA ASN A 116 -23.11 -3.33 -0.83
C ASN A 116 -23.42 -2.41 0.37
N ASN A 117 -24.08 -1.28 0.13
CA ASN A 117 -24.41 -0.28 1.16
C ASN A 117 -23.17 0.22 1.94
N HIS A 118 -22.08 0.48 1.23
CA HIS A 118 -20.80 0.95 1.80
C HIS A 118 -20.16 -0.01 2.81
N LYS A 119 -20.55 -1.29 2.80
CA LYS A 119 -19.91 -2.29 3.65
C LYS A 119 -18.54 -2.65 3.06
N PRO A 120 -17.52 -2.92 3.89
CA PRO A 120 -16.33 -3.58 3.39
C PRO A 120 -16.68 -5.00 2.88
N PHE A 121 -15.92 -5.50 1.93
CA PHE A 121 -16.00 -6.90 1.47
C PHE A 121 -14.58 -7.48 1.42
N LEU A 122 -14.49 -8.79 1.57
CA LEU A 122 -13.22 -9.51 1.41
C LEU A 122 -13.04 -9.88 -0.06
N TYR A 123 -11.82 -9.73 -0.56
CA TYR A 123 -11.48 -9.98 -1.96
C TYR A 123 -10.15 -10.73 -2.03
N PRO A 124 -10.06 -11.84 -2.81
CA PRO A 124 -8.84 -12.66 -2.85
C PRO A 124 -7.72 -12.05 -3.71
N LEU A 125 -7.84 -10.79 -4.16
CA LEU A 125 -6.79 -10.08 -4.87
C LEU A 125 -6.31 -8.88 -4.06
N VAL A 126 -5.02 -8.56 -4.23
CA VAL A 126 -4.44 -7.33 -3.69
C VAL A 126 -5.11 -6.12 -4.34
N GLY A 127 -5.52 -5.15 -3.51
CA GLY A 127 -5.85 -3.82 -4.00
C GLY A 127 -4.68 -2.88 -3.81
N SER A 128 -4.24 -2.23 -4.88
CA SER A 128 -3.04 -1.37 -4.91
C SER A 128 -3.29 0.06 -4.40
N PHE A 129 -4.51 0.59 -4.45
CA PHE A 129 -4.77 1.98 -4.05
C PHE A 129 -4.94 2.10 -2.53
N GLY A 130 -4.13 2.96 -1.92
CA GLY A 130 -4.15 3.18 -0.46
C GLY A 130 -3.97 1.89 0.35
N PHE A 131 -3.14 0.98 -0.15
CA PHE A 131 -2.96 -0.34 0.43
C PHE A 131 -2.29 -0.25 1.80
N SER A 132 -2.98 -0.75 2.82
CA SER A 132 -2.42 -0.99 4.14
C SER A 132 -2.15 -2.50 4.25
N PRO A 133 -0.90 -2.95 4.08
CA PRO A 133 -0.53 -4.36 4.23
C PRO A 133 -0.64 -4.87 5.67
N HIS A 134 -1.01 -6.14 5.83
CA HIS A 134 -0.81 -6.84 7.10
C HIS A 134 0.70 -7.01 7.33
N PRO A 135 1.27 -6.58 8.47
CA PRO A 135 2.74 -6.55 8.66
C PRO A 135 3.41 -7.92 8.49
N LYS A 136 2.89 -8.94 9.17
CA LYS A 136 3.38 -10.33 9.07
C LYS A 136 3.27 -10.93 7.67
N GLN A 137 2.11 -10.78 7.01
CA GLN A 137 1.92 -11.33 5.66
C GLN A 137 2.79 -10.60 4.63
N TRP A 138 2.97 -9.29 4.79
CA TRP A 138 3.86 -8.51 3.94
C TRP A 138 5.31 -8.93 4.05
N GLN A 139 5.82 -9.17 5.27
CA GLN A 139 7.18 -9.70 5.43
C GLN A 139 7.37 -11.04 4.73
N LYS A 140 6.41 -11.96 4.88
CA LYS A 140 6.43 -13.25 4.17
C LYS A 140 6.42 -13.05 2.66
N PHE A 141 5.59 -12.14 2.16
CA PHE A 141 5.51 -11.82 0.73
C PHE A 141 6.84 -11.27 0.21
N ILE A 142 7.46 -10.31 0.91
CA ILE A 142 8.76 -9.75 0.52
C ILE A 142 9.85 -10.81 0.55
N HIS A 143 9.91 -11.66 1.58
CA HIS A 143 10.88 -12.77 1.59
C HIS A 143 10.66 -13.75 0.43
N TRP A 144 9.41 -13.99 0.04
CA TRP A 144 9.11 -14.81 -1.13
C TRP A 144 9.56 -14.11 -2.43
N ILE A 145 9.28 -12.81 -2.59
CA ILE A 145 9.75 -12.00 -3.72
C ILE A 145 11.27 -12.04 -3.84
N GLU A 146 12.00 -11.95 -2.72
CA GLU A 146 13.47 -12.06 -2.67
C GLU A 146 13.99 -13.46 -3.03
N SER A 147 13.14 -14.49 -2.92
CA SER A 147 13.48 -15.88 -3.25
C SER A 147 13.32 -16.24 -4.72
N ILE A 148 12.71 -15.35 -5.52
CA ILE A 148 12.42 -15.58 -6.95
C ILE A 148 13.15 -14.57 -7.84
N ASP A 149 13.38 -14.94 -9.10
CA ASP A 149 13.82 -13.98 -10.12
C ASP A 149 12.59 -13.31 -10.77
N LEU A 150 12.30 -12.10 -10.31
CA LEU A 150 11.22 -11.25 -10.81
C LEU A 150 11.27 -10.98 -12.31
N ASN A 151 12.42 -11.12 -12.98
CA ASN A 151 12.49 -10.91 -14.43
C ASN A 151 11.97 -12.12 -15.22
N THR A 152 11.81 -13.26 -14.56
CA THR A 152 11.43 -14.54 -15.18
C THR A 152 10.13 -15.11 -14.63
N PHE A 153 9.57 -14.48 -13.59
CA PHE A 153 8.37 -14.93 -12.93
C PHE A 153 7.16 -14.16 -13.49
N ASP A 154 6.19 -14.90 -14.03
CA ASP A 154 4.93 -14.37 -14.61
C ASP A 154 3.94 -13.90 -13.52
#